data_AF-A0A2E3W2S1-F1
#
_entry.id   AF-A0A2E3W2S1-F1
#
_cell.length_a   1.000
_cell.length_b   1.000
_cell.length_c   1.000
_cell.angle_alpha   90.00
_cell.angle_beta   90.00
_cell.angle_gamma   90.00
#
_symmetry.space_group_name_H-M   'P 1'
#
loop_
_entity.id
_entity.type
_entity.pdbx_description
1 polymer ?
#
loop_
_entity_poly.entity_id
_entity_poly.type
_entity_poly.pdbx_seq_one_letter_code
_entity_poly.pdbx_strand_id
1 'polypeptide(L)' 'MNAAAYYLMKNGFILRLEQPLDQEDIPILIKANLFEPKEPTKLNQDQANYRVAIFRDEILELDEYTERVYGQTY' A
#
# COMPACT_ATOMS: atom_id res chain seq x y z
N MET A 1 -6.65 17.25 9.33
CA MET A 1 -6.12 15.98 9.85
C MET A 1 -5.76 15.11 8.66
N ASN A 2 -4.48 14.95 8.34
CA ASN A 2 -4.05 14.04 7.27
C ASN A 2 -4.06 12.61 7.84
N ALA A 3 -5.19 11.92 7.68
CA ALA A 3 -5.27 10.50 7.99
C ALA A 3 -4.65 9.74 6.82
N ALA A 4 -3.43 9.23 7.01
CA ALA A 4 -2.77 8.39 6.02
C ALA A 4 -3.67 7.20 5.63
N ALA A 5 -3.63 6.82 4.36
CA ALA A 5 -4.33 5.66 3.83
C ALA A 5 -3.35 4.48 3.69
N TYR A 6 -3.80 3.29 4.05
CA TYR A 6 -2.99 2.07 4.00
C TYR A 6 -3.67 1.08 3.08
N TYR A 7 -2.93 0.48 2.15
CA TYR A 7 -3.46 -0.48 1.18
C TYR A 7 -2.67 -1.78 1.20
N LEU A 8 -3.38 -2.90 1.29
CA LEU A 8 -2.75 -4.21 1.28
C LEU A 8 -2.26 -4.56 -0.13
N MET A 9 -0.99 -4.94 -0.22
CA MET A 9 -0.35 -5.36 -1.47
C MET A 9 -0.14 -6.89 -1.46
N LYS A 10 -0.06 -7.51 -2.64
CA LYS A 10 0.07 -8.97 -2.78
C LYS A 10 1.46 -9.54 -2.41
N ASN A 11 2.43 -8.67 -2.18
CA ASN A 11 3.85 -8.99 -1.99
C ASN A 11 4.31 -8.88 -0.53
N GLY A 12 3.40 -8.94 0.44
CA GLY A 12 3.74 -8.83 1.87
C GLY A 12 4.04 -7.40 2.31
N PHE A 13 3.63 -6.41 1.53
CA PHE A 13 3.77 -5.00 1.85
C PHE A 13 2.42 -4.33 2.06
N ILE A 14 2.45 -3.23 2.79
CA ILE A 14 1.34 -2.31 2.97
C ILE A 14 1.79 -0.96 2.43
N LEU A 15 1.15 -0.48 1.37
CA LEU A 15 1.43 0.82 0.81
C LEU A 15 0.76 1.90 1.65
N ARG A 16 1.55 2.78 2.26
CA ARG A 16 1.09 3.98 2.97
C ARG A 16 1.10 5.17 2.02
N LEU A 17 -0.01 5.87 1.95
CA LEU A 17 -0.17 7.09 1.16
C LEU A 17 -0.70 8.22 2.04
N GLU A 18 -0.28 9.45 1.78
CA GLU A 18 -0.83 10.62 2.48
C GLU A 18 -2.29 10.86 2.11
N GLN A 19 -2.68 10.49 0.89
CA GLN A 19 -4.03 10.59 0.37
C GLN A 19 -4.53 9.22 -0.08
N PRO A 20 -5.83 8.92 0.06
CA PRO A 20 -6.41 7.71 -0.50
C PRO A 20 -6.21 7.63 -2.02
N LEU A 21 -6.08 6.41 -2.55
CA LEU A 21 -6.13 6.16 -3.98
C LEU A 21 -7.48 6.60 -4.55
N ASP A 22 -7.44 7.30 -5.68
CA ASP A 22 -8.60 7.49 -6.54
C ASP A 22 -8.85 6.19 -7.30
N GLN A 23 -10.02 5.58 -7.14
CA GLN A 23 -10.36 4.31 -7.79
C GLN A 23 -10.46 4.43 -9.31
N GLU A 24 -10.78 5.62 -9.81
CA GLU A 24 -10.90 5.89 -11.25
C GLU A 24 -9.53 6.06 -11.91
N ASP A 25 -8.53 6.50 -11.13
CA ASP A 25 -7.18 6.84 -11.62
C ASP A 25 -6.06 6.24 -10.74
N ILE A 26 -6.12 4.93 -10.49
CA ILE A 26 -5.03 4.21 -9.81
C ILE A 26 -3.86 4.01 -10.79
N PRO A 27 -2.64 4.46 -10.47
CA PRO A 27 -1.46 4.18 -11.29
C PRO A 27 -1.30 2.69 -11.58
N ILE A 28 -1.05 2.33 -12.85
CA ILE A 28 -1.03 0.95 -13.33
C ILE A 28 -0.11 0.05 -12.50
N LEU A 29 1.08 0.56 -12.14
CA LEU A 29 2.06 -0.17 -11.33
C LEU A 29 1.52 -0.50 -9.93
N ILE A 30 0.89 0.46 -9.26
CA ILE A 30 0.25 0.23 -7.95
C ILE A 30 -0.90 -0.77 -8.11
N LYS A 31 -1.77 -0.55 -9.10
CA LYS A 31 -2.94 -1.40 -9.37
C LYS A 31 -2.56 -2.87 -9.60
N ALA A 32 -1.46 -3.12 -10.31
CA ALA A 32 -0.96 -4.45 -10.60
C ALA A 32 -0.50 -5.23 -9.34
N ASN A 33 -0.22 -4.52 -8.24
CA ASN A 33 0.30 -5.12 -7.01
C ASN A 33 -0.63 -5.01 -5.80
N LEU A 34 -1.78 -4.36 -5.95
CA LEU A 34 -2.87 -4.45 -4.97
C LEU A 34 -3.24 -5.92 -4.73
N PHE A 35 -3.61 -6.24 -3.49
CA PHE A 35 -4.11 -7.57 -3.15
C PHE A 35 -5.37 -7.91 -3.96
N GLU A 36 -6.31 -6.96 -4.02
CA GLU A 36 -7.48 -7.02 -4.91
C GLU A 36 -7.59 -5.75 -5.78
N PRO A 37 -7.24 -5.81 -7.08
CA PRO A 37 -7.16 -4.63 -7.94
C PRO A 37 -8.49 -3.93 -8.26
N LYS A 38 -9.62 -4.63 -8.09
CA LYS A 38 -10.96 -4.07 -8.34
C LYS A 38 -11.58 -3.44 -7.09
N GLU A 39 -11.17 -3.93 -5.92
CA GLU A 39 -11.67 -3.48 -4.63
C GLU A 39 -10.47 -3.40 -3.67
N PRO A 40 -9.70 -2.28 -3.69
CA PRO A 40 -8.49 -2.16 -2.91
C PRO A 40 -8.78 -2.31 -1.42
N THR A 41 -8.15 -3.29 -0.77
CA THR A 41 -8.28 -3.52 0.67
C THR A 41 -7.62 -2.38 1.45
N LYS A 42 -8.43 -1.39 1.84
CA LYS A 42 -8.00 -0.26 2.66
C LYS A 42 -7.96 -0.66 4.14
N LEU A 43 -6.85 -0.34 4.79
CA LEU A 43 -6.62 -0.56 6.21
C LEU A 43 -6.61 0.78 6.94
N ASN A 44 -6.99 0.77 8.21
CA ASN A 44 -6.62 1.82 9.16
C ASN A 44 -5.25 1.51 9.78
N GLN A 45 -4.73 2.45 10.58
CA GLN A 45 -3.41 2.32 11.20
C GLN A 45 -3.31 1.10 12.13
N ASP A 46 -4.34 0.81 12.92
CA ASP A 46 -4.34 -0.33 13.84
C ASP A 46 -4.31 -1.67 13.09
N GLN A 47 -5.08 -1.78 12.01
CA GLN A 47 -5.07 -2.95 11.13
C GLN A 47 -3.72 -3.14 10.46
N ALA A 48 -3.08 -2.06 9.98
CA ALA A 48 -1.75 -2.14 9.40
C ALA A 48 -0.73 -2.62 10.43
N ASN A 49 -0.72 -2.03 11.63
CA ASN A 49 0.17 -2.41 12.74
C ASN A 49 -0.03 -3.87 13.16
N TYR A 50 -1.27 -4.34 13.25
CA TYR A 50 -1.58 -5.74 13.53
C TYR A 50 -0.94 -6.67 12.50
N ARG A 51 -1.00 -6.29 11.21
CA ARG A 51 -0.39 -7.09 10.15
C ARG A 51 1.13 -7.14 10.24
N VAL A 52 1.79 -6.02 10.57
CA VAL A 52 3.23 -6.01 10.87
C VAL A 52 3.55 -6.96 12.02
N ALA A 53 2.78 -6.94 13.10
CA ALA A 53 3.04 -7.76 14.28
C ALA A 53 2.84 -9.28 14.05
N ILE A 54 1.80 -9.65 13.31
CA ILE A 54 1.38 -11.06 13.16
C ILE A 54 1.89 -11.68 11.87
N PHE A 55 1.74 -10.98 10.74
CA PHE A 55 2.10 -11.50 9.43
C PHE A 55 3.49 -11.05 8.96
N ARG A 56 4.13 -10.13 9.71
CA ARG A 56 5.43 -9.54 9.38
C ARG A 56 5.43 -8.79 8.06
N ASP A 57 4.27 -8.25 7.68
CA ASP A 57 4.19 -7.34 6.55
C ASP A 57 5.01 -6.07 6.84
N GLU A 58 5.57 -5.43 5.82
CA GLU A 58 6.26 -4.13 5.95
C GLU A 58 5.34 -3.00 5.47
N ILE A 59 5.25 -1.91 6.24
CA ILE A 59 4.60 -0.67 5.81
C ILE A 59 5.64 0.17 5.08
N LEU A 60 5.37 0.53 3.84
CA LEU A 60 6.28 1.31 2.99
C LEU A 60 5.57 2.56 2.47
N GLU A 61 6.31 3.66 2.39
CA GLU A 61 5.88 4.83 1.62
C GLU A 61 6.06 4.58 0.11
N LEU A 62 5.51 5.47 -0.74
CA LEU A 62 5.44 5.22 -2.18
C LEU A 62 6.84 5.07 -2.79
N ASP A 63 7.78 5.94 -2.43
CA ASP A 63 9.17 5.92 -2.87
C ASP A 63 9.85 4.60 -2.48
N GLU A 64 9.79 4.22 -1.20
CA GLU A 64 10.34 2.95 -0.69
C GLU A 64 9.70 1.74 -1.37
N TYR A 65 8.38 1.78 -1.56
CA TYR A 65 7.65 0.72 -2.24
C TYR A 65 8.11 0.56 -3.69
N THR A 66 8.26 1.67 -4.41
CA THR A 66 8.72 1.60 -5.81
C THR A 66 10.13 1.07 -5.93
N GLU A 67 11.03 1.45 -5.02
CA GLU A 67 12.39 0.91 -4.97
C GLU A 67 12.38 -0.60 -4.69
N ARG A 68 11.62 -1.05 -3.68
CA ARG A 68 11.57 -2.47 -3.29
C ARG A 68 10.94 -3.36 -4.35
N VAL A 69 9.95 -2.88 -5.09
CA VAL A 69 9.17 -3.70 -6.03
C VAL A 69 9.70 -3.62 -7.46
N TYR A 70 10.22 -2.46 -7.87
CA TYR A 70 10.65 -2.21 -9.26
C TYR A 70 12.15 -1.92 -9.41
N GLY A 71 12.88 -1.72 -8.30
CA GLY A 71 14.29 -1.35 -8.34
C GLY A 71 14.54 0.07 -8.89
N GLN A 72 13.54 0.95 -8.79
CA GLN A 72 13.60 2.33 -9.28
C GLN A 72 12.96 3.28 -8.27
N THR A 73 13.54 4.47 -8.09
CA THR A 73 12.96 5.59 -7.36
C THR A 73 12.39 6.61 -8.36
N TYR A 74 11.21 7.15 -8.06
CA TYR A 74 10.51 8.15 -8.88
C TYR A 74 10.60 9.55 -8.29
#